data_AF-A0A1T5M7D1-F1
#
_entry.id   AF-A0A1T5M7D1-F1
#
_cell.length_a   1.000
_cell.length_b   1.000
_cell.length_c   1.000
_cell.angle_alpha   90.00
_cell.angle_beta   90.00
_cell.angle_gamma   90.00
#
_symmetry.space_group_name_H-M   'P 1'
#
loop_
_entity.id
_entity.type
_entity.pdbx_description
1 polymer ?
#
loop_
_entity_poly.entity_id
_entity_poly.type
_entity_poly.pdbx_seq_one_letter_code
_entity_poly.pdbx_strand_id
1 'polypeptide(L)' 'MRDNSKEFFSILKSEIFTNLLNTDKIKIAQLNTAIALLIKCDISFDLEFTSGTERLLPQALLTVFINRKTSLQFTFYFDC' A
#
# COMPACT_ATOMS: atom_id res chain seq x y z
N MET A 1 -7.10 13.73 14.59
CA MET A 1 -6.90 12.56 13.71
C MET A 1 -8.29 12.00 13.44
N ARG A 2 -8.74 12.07 12.19
CA ARG A 2 -10.08 11.66 11.75
C ARG A 2 -10.12 10.12 11.66
N ASP A 3 -11.30 9.53 11.82
CA ASP A 3 -11.51 8.11 11.53
C ASP A 3 -11.72 7.97 10.02
N ASN A 4 -10.73 7.42 9.31
CA ASN A 4 -10.73 7.29 7.86
C ASN A 4 -11.17 5.88 7.40
N SER A 5 -11.79 5.09 8.29
CA SER A 5 -12.19 3.71 7.99
C SER A 5 -13.08 3.61 6.75
N LYS A 6 -14.08 4.48 6.62
CA LYS A 6 -15.02 4.43 5.50
C LYS A 6 -14.34 4.73 4.15
N GLU A 7 -13.55 5.81 4.06
CA GLU A 7 -12.80 6.11 2.83
C GLU A 7 -11.82 4.98 2.52
N PHE A 8 -11.07 4.50 3.52
CA PHE A 8 -10.09 3.45 3.30
C PHE A 8 -10.72 2.13 2.82
N PHE A 9 -11.84 1.69 3.41
CA PHE A 9 -12.57 0.51 2.93
C PHE A 9 -13.20 0.72 1.56
N SER A 10 -13.57 1.94 1.19
CA SER A 10 -14.02 2.26 -0.16
C SER A 10 -12.88 2.10 -1.17
N ILE A 11 -11.67 2.51 -0.78
CA ILE A 11 -10.47 2.42 -1.61
C ILE A 11 -9.97 0.97 -1.74
N LEU A 12 -10.03 0.17 -0.68
CA LEU A 12 -9.69 -1.25 -0.75
C LEU A 12 -10.56 -2.03 -1.75
N LYS A 13 -11.79 -1.57 -1.97
CA LYS A 13 -12.72 -2.14 -2.97
C LYS A 13 -12.46 -1.62 -4.39
N SER A 14 -11.57 -0.65 -4.55
CA SER A 14 -11.20 -0.16 -5.88
C SER A 14 -10.40 -1.21 -6.63
N GLU A 15 -10.56 -1.22 -7.95
CA GLU A 15 -9.85 -2.13 -8.84
C GLU A 15 -8.32 -2.03 -8.67
N ILE A 16 -7.82 -0.83 -8.34
CA ILE A 16 -6.40 -0.57 -8.10
C ILE A 16 -5.90 -1.41 -6.92
N PHE A 17 -6.59 -1.37 -5.78
CA PHE A 17 -6.17 -2.12 -4.59
C PHE A 17 -6.46 -3.61 -4.71
N THR A 18 -7.58 -4.02 -5.31
CA THR A 18 -7.84 -5.44 -5.51
C THR A 18 -6.80 -6.08 -6.43
N ASN A 19 -6.40 -5.40 -7.51
CA ASN A 19 -5.34 -5.89 -8.39
C ASN A 19 -3.98 -5.92 -7.68
N LEU A 20 -3.68 -4.90 -6.88
CA LEU A 20 -2.43 -4.84 -6.10
C LEU A 20 -2.34 -5.97 -5.07
N LEU A 21 -3.45 -6.30 -4.40
CA LEU A 21 -3.51 -7.33 -3.35
C LEU A 21 -3.59 -8.77 -3.89
N ASN A 22 -4.06 -8.95 -5.12
CA ASN A 22 -4.22 -10.27 -5.75
C ASN A 22 -3.01 -10.69 -6.60
N THR A 23 -1.90 -9.95 -6.56
CA THR A 23 -0.71 -10.27 -7.36
C THR A 23 0.47 -10.60 -6.44
N ASP A 24 1.15 -11.73 -6.69
CA ASP A 24 2.32 -12.17 -5.91
C ASP A 24 3.51 -11.19 -6.01
N LYS A 25 3.66 -10.56 -7.17
CA LYS A 25 4.67 -9.54 -7.46
C LYS A 25 4.05 -8.36 -8.17
N ILE A 26 4.44 -7.16 -7.80
CA ILE A 26 3.89 -5.92 -8.36
C ILE A 26 4.94 -5.15 -9.15
N LYS A 27 4.47 -4.35 -10.11
CA LYS A 27 5.28 -3.31 -10.75
C LYS A 27 5.28 -2.06 -9.86
N ILE A 28 6.39 -1.33 -9.82
CA ILE A 28 6.50 -0.04 -9.11
C ILE A 28 5.38 0.93 -9.53
N ALA A 29 5.02 0.95 -10.82
CA ALA A 29 3.94 1.79 -11.32
C ALA A 29 2.57 1.47 -10.68
N GLN A 30 2.29 0.20 -10.38
CA GLN A 30 1.03 -0.19 -9.71
C GLN A 30 1.01 0.32 -8.26
N LEU A 31 2.12 0.18 -7.53
CA LEU A 31 2.25 0.75 -6.19
C LEU A 31 2.06 2.27 -6.21
N ASN A 32 2.74 2.97 -7.13
CA ASN A 32 2.62 4.42 -7.27
C ASN A 32 1.18 4.88 -7.53
N THR A 33 0.40 4.07 -8.25
CA THR A 33 -1.02 4.36 -8.51
C THR A 33 -1.85 4.23 -7.23
N ALA A 34 -1.62 3.20 -6.41
CA ALA A 34 -2.26 3.04 -5.11
C ALA A 34 -1.89 4.17 -4.14
N ILE A 35 -0.61 4.55 -4.09
CA ILE A 35 -0.12 5.68 -3.27
C ILE A 35 -0.77 7.00 -3.69
N ALA A 36 -0.83 7.29 -4.99
CA ALA A 36 -1.46 8.51 -5.49
C ALA A 36 -2.94 8.61 -5.06
N LEU A 37 -3.63 7.47 -4.99
CA LEU A 37 -5.02 7.40 -4.56
C LEU A 37 -5.17 7.58 -3.03
N LEU A 38 -4.27 7.04 -2.22
CA LEU A 38 -4.22 7.31 -0.77
C LEU A 38 -4.01 8.79 -0.48
N ILE A 39 -3.08 9.44 -1.20
CA ILE A 39 -2.83 10.88 -1.11
C ILE A 39 -4.09 11.66 -1.48
N LYS A 40 -4.71 11.33 -2.61
CA LYS A 40 -5.93 12.00 -3.09
C LYS A 40 -7.08 11.93 -2.08
N CYS A 41 -7.16 10.85 -1.32
CA CYS A 41 -8.19 10.64 -0.31
C CYS A 41 -7.81 11.09 1.10
N ASP A 42 -6.67 11.78 1.26
CA ASP A 42 -6.17 12.28 2.56
C ASP A 42 -6.05 11.16 3.62
N ILE A 43 -5.59 9.99 3.19
CA ILE A 43 -5.36 8.85 4.08
C ILE A 43 -3.89 8.86 4.50
N SER A 44 -3.65 8.83 5.81
CA SER A 44 -2.30 8.75 6.36
C SER A 44 -1.68 7.37 6.11
N PHE A 45 -0.46 7.35 5.59
CA PHE A 45 0.31 6.13 5.37
C PHE A 45 1.81 6.40 5.50
N ASP A 46 2.56 5.35 5.79
CA ASP A 46 4.02 5.30 5.69
C ASP A 46 4.40 4.27 4.61
N LEU A 47 5.49 4.55 3.89
CA LEU A 47 6.01 3.66 2.86
C LEU A 47 7.53 3.53 3.01
N GLU A 48 7.98 2.29 3.19
CA GLU A 48 9.39 1.95 3.29
C GLU A 48 9.80 1.05 2.12
N PHE A 49 10.93 1.36 1.49
CA PHE A 49 11.49 0.54 0.41
C PHE A 49 12.72 -0.19 0.91
N THR A 50 12.80 -1.48 0.58
CA THR A 50 14.01 -2.28 0.76
C THR A 50 14.54 -2.63 -0.62
N SER A 51 15.74 -2.13 -0.94
CA SER A 51 16.47 -2.58 -2.12
C SER A 51 16.78 -4.06 -1.97
N GLY A 52 16.49 -4.85 -3.02
CA GLY A 52 16.82 -6.26 -3.02
C GLY A 52 18.32 -6.49 -2.84
N THR A 53 18.68 -7.58 -2.17
CA THR A 53 20.06 -8.07 -2.06
C THR A 53 20.11 -9.49 -2.61
N GLU A 54 21.29 -10.11 -2.68
CA GLU A 54 21.40 -11.52 -3.05
C GLU A 54 20.54 -12.47 -2.18
N ARG A 55 20.13 -12.03 -0.98
CA ARG A 55 19.34 -12.82 -0.02
C ARG A 55 17.90 -12.35 0.14
N LEU A 56 17.53 -11.19 -0.40
CA LEU A 56 16.21 -10.58 -0.19
C LEU A 56 15.67 -10.04 -1.50
N LEU A 57 14.42 -10.37 -1.80
CA LEU A 57 13.71 -9.75 -2.90
C LEU A 57 13.49 -8.27 -2.60
N PRO A 58 13.58 -7.40 -3.63
CA PRO A 58 13.20 -6.01 -3.48
C PRO A 58 11.72 -5.92 -3.12
N GLN A 59 11.42 -5.11 -2.11
CA GLN A 59 10.08 -5.03 -1.53
C GLN A 59 9.73 -3.63 -1.05
N ALA A 60 8.44 -3.40 -0.86
CA ALA A 60 7.90 -2.22 -0.20
C ALA A 60 6.97 -2.63 0.94
N LEU A 61 7.12 -1.97 2.10
CA LEU A 61 6.22 -2.07 3.23
C LEU A 61 5.34 -0.81 3.27
N LEU A 62 4.06 -0.98 2.99
CA LEU A 62 3.04 0.07 3.08
C LEU A 62 2.28 -0.09 4.40
N THR A 63 2.38 0.90 5.27
CA THR A 63 1.58 0.98 6.51
C THR A 63 0.49 2.03 6.32
N VAL A 64 -0.78 1.67 6.43
CA VAL A 64 -1.91 2.60 6.34
C VAL A 64 -2.54 2.80 7.71
N PHE A 65 -2.68 4.06 8.15
CA PHE A 65 -3.23 4.41 9.44
C PHE A 65 -4.72 4.75 9.32
N ILE A 66 -5.58 3.85 9.80
CA ILE A 66 -7.03 4.02 9.77
C ILE A 66 -7.49 4.99 10.86
N ASN A 67 -6.92 4.83 12.05
CA ASN A 67 -7.16 5.69 13.22
C ASN A 67 -5.96 5.60 14.19
N ARG A 68 -6.03 6.29 15.34
CA ARG A 68 -4.93 6.33 16.33
C ARG A 68 -4.47 4.97 16.86
N LYS A 69 -5.31 3.94 16.80
CA LYS A 69 -5.05 2.60 17.38
C LYS A 69 -5.01 1.51 16.32
N THR A 70 -5.34 1.81 15.08
CA THR A 70 -5.50 0.81 14.01
C THR A 70 -4.71 1.22 12.79
N SER A 71 -3.73 0.38 12.45
CA SER A 71 -2.99 0.43 11.20
C SER A 71 -3.03 -0.93 10.52
N LEU A 72 -2.93 -0.92 9.20
CA LEU A 72 -2.74 -2.13 8.40
C LEU A 72 -1.40 -2.06 7.70
N GLN A 73 -0.75 -3.21 7.57
CA GLN A 73 0.53 -3.32 6.88
C GLN A 73 0.39 -4.27 5.70
N PHE A 74 0.94 -3.84 4.57
CA PHE A 74 1.01 -4.60 3.33
C PHE A 74 2.45 -4.68 2.89
N THR A 75 2.95 -5.90 2.67
CA THR A 75 4.27 -6.14 2.09
C THR A 75 4.10 -6.54 0.65
N PHE A 76 4.74 -5.80 -0.25
CA PHE A 76 4.71 -6.07 -1.68
C PHE A 76 6.11 -6.38 -2.20
N TYR A 77 6.25 -7.44 -2.98
CA TYR A 77 7.50 -7.80 -3.66
C TYR A 77 7.47 -7.27 -5.09
N PHE A 78 8.59 -6.76 -5.58
CA PHE A 78 8.66 -6.25 -6.95
C PHE A 78 9.04 -7.35 -7.95
N ASP A 79 8.42 -7.27 -9.13
CA ASP A 79 8.87 -8.06 -10.28
C ASP A 79 10.11 -7.37 -10.86
N CYS A 80 11.27 -8.02 -10.69
CA CYS A 80 12.58 -7.57 -11.17
C CYS A 80 13.06 -8.51 -12.26
#